data_AF-A0A2E7D2I2-F1
#
_entry.id   AF-A0A2E7D2I2-F1
#
_cell.length_a   1.000
_cell.length_b   1.000
_cell.length_c   1.000
_cell.angle_alpha   90.00
_cell.angle_beta   90.00
_cell.angle_gamma   90.00
#
_symmetry.space_group_name_H-M   'P 1'
#
loop_
_entity.id
_entity.type
_entity.pdbx_description
1 polymer ?
#
loop_
_entity_poly.entity_id
_entity_poly.type
_entity_poly.pdbx_seq_one_letter_code
_entity_poly.pdbx_strand_id
1 'polypeptide(L)' 'MAREFVWLECTETGMRNYRIQKETRGTERLELMKYCPKLRKHTLHKESRKK' A
#
# COMPACT_ATOMS: atom_id res chain seq x y z
N MET A 1 12.43 15.51 8.71
CA MET A 1 11.18 14.82 8.37
C MET A 1 11.47 13.92 7.19
N ALA A 2 11.66 12.62 7.43
CA ALA A 2 11.91 11.67 6.34
C ALA A 2 10.57 11.22 5.77
N ARG A 3 10.36 11.48 4.47
CA ARG A 3 9.21 10.98 3.72
C ARG A 3 9.71 9.88 2.81
N GLU A 4 9.22 8.66 3.03
CA GLU A 4 9.61 7.49 2.26
C GLU A 4 8.49 7.11 1.30
N PHE A 5 8.87 6.54 0.16
CA PHE A 5 7.88 5.95 -0.74
C PHE A 5 7.65 4.50 -0.36
N VAL A 6 6.39 4.16 -0.13
CA VAL A 6 5.97 2.80 0.19
C VAL A 6 5.03 2.28 -0.90
N TRP A 7 5.09 0.97 -1.13
CA TRP A 7 4.18 0.30 -2.05
C TRP A 7 2.96 -0.19 -1.28
N LEU A 8 1.79 -0.14 -1.89
CA LEU A 8 0.58 -0.77 -1.40
C LEU A 8 0.35 -2.06 -2.18
N GLU A 9 0.35 -3.16 -1.45
CA GLU A 9 0.20 -4.52 -1.96
C GLU A 9 -1.22 -5.02 -1.67
N CYS A 10 -1.90 -5.51 -2.71
CA CYS A 10 -3.25 -6.06 -2.59
C CYS A 10 -3.22 -7.38 -1.81
N THR A 11 -4.04 -7.51 -0.77
CA THR A 11 -4.07 -8.73 0.07
C THR A 11 -4.53 -9.99 -0.67
N GLU A 12 -5.34 -9.84 -1.72
CA GLU A 12 -5.88 -10.98 -2.46
C GLU A 12 -4.99 -11.44 -3.62
N THR A 13 -4.23 -10.52 -4.22
CA THR A 13 -3.43 -10.82 -5.42
C THR A 13 -1.93 -10.76 -5.19
N GLY A 14 -1.48 -10.20 -4.07
CA GLY A 14 -0.07 -9.91 -3.80
C GLY A 14 0.55 -8.87 -4.73
N MET A 15 -0.25 -8.21 -5.58
CA MET A 15 0.24 -7.24 -6.55
C MET A 15 0.39 -5.85 -5.93
N ARG A 16 1.50 -5.19 -6.26
CA ARG A 16 1.80 -3.82 -5.85
C ARG A 16 1.21 -2.86 -6.86
N ASN A 17 0.03 -2.34 -6.56
CA ASN A 17 -0.75 -1.53 -7.49
C ASN A 17 -0.52 -0.02 -7.31
N TYR A 18 -0.12 0.41 -6.11
CA TYR A 18 0.01 1.83 -5.79
C TYR A 18 1.32 2.12 -5.08
N ARG A 19 1.87 3.31 -5.35
CA ARG A 19 3.01 3.88 -4.63
C ARG A 19 2.54 5.16 -3.96
N ILE A 20 2.74 5.26 -2.65
CA ILE A 20 2.37 6.43 -1.87
C ILE A 20 3.59 6.96 -1.12
N GLN A 21 3.64 8.27 -0.92
CA GLN A 21 4.61 8.88 -0.03
C GLN A 21 4.03 8.88 1.38
N LYS A 22 4.79 8.35 2.34
CA LYS A 22 4.42 8.25 3.74
C LYS A 22 5.48 8.92 4.59
N GLU A 23 5.07 9.59 5.65
CA GLU A 23 6.00 10.09 6.66
C GLU A 23 6.45 8.96 7.58
N THR A 24 7.74 8.82 7.81
CA THR A 24 8.30 7.69 8.56
C THR A 24 8.06 7.79 10.07
N ARG A 25 7.65 8.97 10.58
CA ARG A 25 7.58 9.25 12.03
C ARG A 25 6.20 8.91 12.61
N GLY A 26 6.12 7.81 13.36
CA GLY A 26 4.97 7.48 14.23
C GLY A 26 3.74 6.92 13.51
N THR A 27 3.83 6.63 12.21
CA THR A 27 2.64 6.26 11.43
C THR A 27 2.50 4.74 11.32
N GLU A 28 1.38 4.23 11.83
CA GLU A 28 0.99 2.81 11.80
C GLU A 28 0.91 2.25 10.36
N ARG A 29 0.93 0.92 10.24
CA ARG A 29 0.84 0.23 8.94
C ARG A 29 -0.38 0.73 8.18
N LEU A 30 -0.16 1.24 6.98
CA LEU A 30 -1.25 1.76 6.14
C LEU A 30 -2.02 0.60 5.51
N GLU A 31 -3.31 0.52 5.85
CA GLU A 31 -4.28 -0.38 5.22
C GLU A 31 -5.35 0.48 4.54
N LEU A 32 -5.42 0.41 3.21
CA LEU A 32 -6.33 1.23 2.42
C LEU A 32 -7.14 0.36 1.47
N MET A 33 -8.45 0.61 1.38
CA MET A 33 -9.28 0.01 0.35
C MET A 33 -9.04 0.73 -0.97
N LYS A 34 -8.40 0.04 -1.92
CA LYS A 34 -8.12 0.56 -3.25
C LYS A 34 -8.59 -0.42 -4.31
N TYR A 35 -8.87 0.13 -5.50
CA TYR A 35 -9.29 -0.67 -6.63
C TYR A 35 -8.14 -1.57 -7.09
N CYS A 36 -8.38 -2.87 -7.18
CA CYS A 36 -7.45 -3.81 -7.79
C CYS A 36 -7.87 -4.08 -9.24
N PRO A 37 -7.07 -3.68 -10.25
CA PRO A 37 -7.44 -3.83 -11.66
C PRO A 37 -7.58 -5.29 -12.10
N LYS A 38 -6.87 -6.22 -11.44
CA LYS A 38 -6.91 -7.65 -11.75
C LYS A 38 -8.22 -8.32 -11.31
N LEU A 39 -8.72 -7.94 -10.14
CA LEU A 39 -9.98 -8.48 -9.60
C LEU A 39 -11.20 -7.62 -9.95
N ARG A 40 -10.97 -6.43 -10.52
CA ARG A 40 -11.99 -5.42 -10.86
C ARG A 40 -12.91 -5.04 -9.69
N LYS A 41 -12.37 -5.06 -8.47
CA LYS A 41 -13.07 -4.68 -7.24
C LYS A 41 -12.14 -3.92 -6.29
N HIS A 42 -12.71 -3.20 -5.34
CA HIS A 42 -11.96 -2.59 -4.25
C HIS A 42 -11.58 -3.66 -3.22
N THR A 43 -10.28 -3.76 -2.95
CA THR A 43 -9.72 -4.71 -1.98
C THR A 43 -8.84 -3.98 -0.99
N LEU A 44 -8.60 -4.61 0.15
CA LEU A 44 -7.66 -4.12 1.14
C LEU A 44 -6.25 -4.19 0.54
N HIS A 45 -5.54 -3.07 0.56
CA HIS A 45 -4.12 -3.01 0.23
C HIS A 45 -3.32 -2.66 1.46
N LYS A 46 -2.26 -3.42 1.73
CA LYS A 46 -1.37 -3.25 2.88
C LYS A 46 -0.04 -2.64 2.44
N GLU A 47 0.55 -1.87 3.32
CA GLU A 47 1.87 -1.31 3.13
C GLU A 47 2.95 -2.42 3.03
N SER A 48 3.63 -2.47 1.89
CA SER A 48 4.78 -3.32 1.60
C SER A 48 6.02 -2.43 1.50
N ARG A 49 6.76 -2.34 2.61
CA ARG A 49 8.11 -1.76 2.64
C ARG A 49 9.07 -2.84 2.13
N LYS A 50 9.61 -2.68 0.92
CA LYS A 50 10.77 -3.48 0.51
C LYS A 50 11.92 -3.03 1.41
N LYS A 51 12.42 -3.97 2.22
CA LYS A 51 13.61 -3.80 3.06
C LYS A 51 14.85 -3.68 2.18
#